data_AF-A0A6S7HG39-F1
#
_entry.id   AF-A0A6S7HG39-F1
#
_cell.length_a   1.000
_cell.length_b   1.000
_cell.length_c   1.000
_cell.angle_alpha   90.00
_cell.angle_beta   90.00
_cell.angle_gamma   90.00
#
_symmetry.space_group_name_H-M   'P 1'
#
loop_
_entity.id
_entity.type
_entity.pdbx_description
1 polymer ?
#
loop_
_entity_poly.entity_id
_entity_poly.type
_entity_poly.pdbx_seq_one_letter_code
_entity_poly.pdbx_strand_id
1 'polypeptide(L)'
;MGSTSDSTEDLLNYIDTLTTNNKEDGFRLCNISCDEVYHVIKNLRSDCSTGPNKIPAKYIKLVDNILAGPLTKIINSSIDLTMFPEAWKISRISPIPKNEIPMKDEDL
;
A
#
# COMPACT_ATOMS: atom_id res chain seq x y z
N MET A 1 -11.04 -46.94 16.72
CA MET A 1 -10.76 -45.53 17.10
C MET A 1 -9.40 -45.18 16.53
N GLY A 2 -9.35 -44.78 15.27
CA GLY A 2 -8.10 -44.45 14.57
C GLY A 2 -7.83 -42.96 14.70
N SER A 3 -6.72 -42.62 15.34
CA SER A 3 -6.25 -41.27 15.60
C SER A 3 -5.78 -40.60 14.30
N THR A 4 -6.55 -39.62 13.81
CA THR A 4 -6.24 -38.79 12.63
C THR A 4 -5.32 -37.60 12.94
N SER A 5 -4.60 -37.66 14.06
CA SER A 5 -3.88 -36.52 14.67
C SER A 5 -2.43 -36.34 14.21
N ASP A 6 -1.85 -37.28 13.47
CA ASP A 6 -0.43 -37.28 13.11
C ASP A 6 -0.14 -36.34 11.92
N SER A 7 -0.97 -36.41 10.87
CA SER A 7 -0.75 -35.64 9.64
C SER A 7 -1.01 -34.14 9.80
N THR A 8 -1.84 -33.73 10.74
CA THR A 8 -2.10 -32.30 11.01
C THR A 8 -0.94 -31.66 11.76
N GLU A 9 -0.30 -32.41 12.66
CA GLU A 9 0.85 -31.94 13.43
C GLU A 9 2.06 -31.70 12.51
N ASP A 10 2.27 -32.59 11.54
CA ASP A 10 3.30 -32.45 10.51
C ASP A 10 3.09 -31.20 9.65
N LEU A 11 1.85 -30.90 9.27
CA LEU A 11 1.53 -29.69 8.50
C LEU A 11 1.76 -28.42 9.32
N LEU A 12 1.40 -28.42 10.61
CA LEU A 12 1.65 -27.28 11.50
C LEU A 12 3.14 -27.04 11.70
N ASN A 13 3.93 -28.11 11.92
CA ASN A 13 5.38 -28.03 12.01
C ASN A 13 6.03 -27.53 10.71
N TYR A 14 5.52 -27.96 9.55
CA TYR A 14 6.02 -27.48 8.26
C TYR A 14 5.75 -25.99 8.05
N ILE A 15 4.54 -25.52 8.37
CA ILE A 15 4.19 -24.09 8.30
C ILE A 15 5.10 -23.26 9.23
N ASP A 16 5.35 -23.73 10.45
CA ASP A 16 6.23 -23.03 11.39
C ASP A 16 7.69 -23.01 10.92
N THR A 17 8.13 -24.05 10.22
CA THR A 17 9.45 -24.12 9.58
C THR A 17 9.58 -23.12 8.42
N LEU A 18 8.48 -22.83 7.69
CA LEU A 18 8.47 -21.82 6.63
C LEU A 18 8.53 -20.38 7.17
N THR A 19 7.93 -20.12 8.33
CA THR A 19 7.92 -18.79 8.96
C THR A 19 9.21 -18.50 9.73
N THR A 20 9.91 -19.52 10.23
CA THR A 20 11.11 -19.36 11.08
C THR A 20 12.42 -19.23 10.29
N ASN A 21 12.54 -19.83 9.10
CA ASN A 21 13.78 -19.84 8.32
C ASN A 21 14.08 -18.56 7.51
N ASN A 22 13.18 -17.57 7.51
CA ASN A 22 13.30 -16.35 6.68
C ASN A 22 13.22 -15.04 7.47
N LYS A 23 13.72 -15.01 8.71
CA LYS A 23 13.73 -13.74 9.47
C LYS A 23 14.66 -12.69 8.86
N GLU A 24 15.77 -13.06 8.24
CA GLU A 24 16.72 -12.07 7.70
C GLU A 24 16.37 -11.60 6.27
N ASP A 25 15.67 -12.41 5.46
CA ASP A 25 15.32 -12.10 4.05
C ASP A 25 13.81 -11.82 3.81
N GLY A 26 13.02 -11.68 4.86
CA GLY A 26 11.59 -11.39 4.77
C GLY A 26 11.28 -9.92 4.45
N PHE A 27 10.20 -9.67 3.69
CA PHE A 27 9.67 -8.31 3.51
C PHE A 27 9.29 -7.71 4.88
N ARG A 28 9.86 -6.54 5.19
CA ARG A 28 9.62 -5.80 6.43
C ARG A 28 9.31 -4.34 6.13
N LEU A 29 8.33 -3.79 6.85
CA LEU A 29 8.12 -2.35 6.88
C LEU A 29 9.05 -1.76 7.95
N CYS A 30 9.86 -0.79 7.55
CA CYS A 30 10.78 -0.07 8.43
C CYS A 30 10.37 1.40 8.48
N ASN A 31 10.62 2.05 9.61
CA ASN A 31 10.38 3.49 9.75
C ASN A 31 11.15 4.26 8.68
N ILE A 32 10.52 5.32 8.19
CA ILE A 32 11.04 6.17 7.15
C ILE A 32 11.52 7.51 7.72
N SER A 33 12.45 8.13 7.02
CA SER A 33 12.99 9.45 7.33
C SER A 33 12.14 10.58 6.75
N CYS A 34 12.33 11.79 7.28
CA CYS A 34 11.70 13.00 6.74
C CYS A 34 12.18 13.31 5.32
N ASP A 35 13.45 13.05 5.03
CA ASP A 35 14.06 13.31 3.73
C ASP A 35 13.50 12.37 2.64
N GLU A 36 13.25 11.10 2.96
CA GLU A 36 12.59 10.16 2.06
C GLU A 36 11.18 10.64 1.70
N VAL A 37 10.39 11.06 2.70
CA VAL A 37 9.03 11.58 2.46
C VAL A 37 9.09 12.84 1.61
N TYR A 38 9.98 13.77 1.93
CA TYR A 38 10.18 14.99 1.14
C TYR A 38 10.54 14.67 -0.32
N HIS A 39 11.46 13.73 -0.53
CA HIS A 39 11.86 13.31 -1.88
C HIS A 39 10.69 12.68 -2.65
N VAL A 40 9.89 11.83 -2.00
CA VAL A 40 8.68 11.25 -2.60
C VAL A 40 7.69 12.32 -3.01
N ILE A 41 7.39 13.29 -2.13
CA ILE A 41 6.45 14.38 -2.44
C ILE A 41 6.93 15.18 -3.65
N LYS A 42 8.22 15.55 -3.66
CA LYS A 42 8.82 16.34 -4.73
C LYS A 42 8.73 15.64 -6.10
N ASN A 43 8.85 14.32 -6.10
CA ASN A 43 8.82 13.49 -7.30
C ASN A 43 7.41 13.02 -7.71
N LEU A 44 6.34 13.40 -7.00
CA LEU A 44 4.98 13.06 -7.39
C LEU A 44 4.67 13.52 -8.82
N ARG A 45 3.95 12.73 -9.60
CA ARG A 45 3.47 13.17 -10.92
C ARG A 45 2.39 14.24 -10.77
N SER A 46 2.57 15.38 -11.43
CA SER A 46 1.63 16.51 -11.36
C SER A 46 0.36 16.30 -12.19
N ASP A 47 0.39 15.35 -13.12
CA ASP A 47 -0.69 15.00 -14.06
C ASP A 47 -1.55 13.82 -13.57
N CYS A 48 -1.35 13.36 -12.33
CA CYS A 48 -2.18 12.33 -11.72
C CYS A 48 -3.58 12.84 -11.37
N SER A 49 -4.54 11.93 -11.39
CA SER A 49 -5.90 12.18 -10.90
C SER A 49 -5.86 12.53 -9.42
N THR A 50 -6.77 13.41 -9.01
CA THR A 50 -6.94 13.74 -7.59
C THR A 50 -7.66 12.61 -6.87
N GLY A 51 -7.23 12.32 -5.64
CA GLY A 51 -7.96 11.45 -4.72
C GLY A 51 -9.32 12.04 -4.27
N PRO A 52 -9.97 11.42 -3.27
CA PRO A 52 -11.29 11.82 -2.78
C PRO A 52 -11.41 13.31 -2.38
N ASN A 53 -10.31 13.90 -1.88
CA ASN A 53 -10.27 15.29 -1.41
C ASN A 53 -10.11 16.32 -2.54
N LYS A 54 -10.00 15.89 -3.81
CA LYS A 54 -9.86 16.79 -4.98
C LYS A 54 -8.69 17.77 -4.89
N ILE A 55 -7.59 17.40 -4.22
CA ILE A 55 -6.36 18.19 -4.13
C ILE A 55 -5.35 17.69 -5.17
N PRO A 56 -5.01 18.49 -6.19
CA PRO A 56 -3.93 18.18 -7.13
C PRO A 56 -2.56 18.04 -6.48
N ALA A 57 -1.75 17.09 -6.98
CA ALA A 57 -0.39 16.86 -6.50
C ALA A 57 0.51 18.11 -6.58
N LYS A 58 0.26 19.01 -7.55
CA LYS A 58 0.97 20.30 -7.66
C LYS A 58 0.88 21.16 -6.38
N TYR A 59 -0.24 21.11 -5.66
CA TYR A 59 -0.38 21.89 -4.43
C TYR A 59 0.33 21.23 -3.26
N ILE A 60 0.35 19.90 -3.22
CA ILE A 60 1.11 19.13 -2.21
C ILE A 60 2.60 19.45 -2.34
N LYS A 61 3.12 19.54 -3.56
CA LYS A 61 4.51 19.93 -3.84
C LYS A 61 4.87 21.33 -3.37
N LEU A 62 3.93 22.28 -3.40
CA LEU A 62 4.19 23.66 -2.97
C LEU A 62 4.41 23.80 -1.47
N VAL A 63 3.93 22.82 -0.69
CA VAL A 63 4.01 22.80 0.77
C VAL A 63 4.76 21.56 1.27
N ASP A 64 5.65 21.01 0.44
CA ASP A 64 6.38 19.76 0.70
C ASP A 64 7.22 19.83 1.99
N ASN A 65 7.88 20.97 2.21
CA ASN A 65 8.68 21.27 3.40
C ASN A 65 7.85 21.28 4.70
N ILE A 66 6.57 21.65 4.62
CA ILE A 66 5.66 21.68 5.77
C ILE A 66 5.02 20.29 5.98
N LEU A 67 4.69 19.58 4.89
CA LEU A 67 4.01 18.29 4.95
C LEU A 67 4.92 17.11 5.29
N ALA A 68 6.21 17.18 4.94
CA ALA A 68 7.12 16.05 5.11
C ALA A 68 7.15 15.53 6.55
N GLY A 69 7.41 16.40 7.53
CA GLY A 69 7.50 16.01 8.94
C GLY A 69 6.22 15.38 9.51
N PRO A 70 5.04 16.01 9.37
CA PRO A 70 3.77 15.41 9.78
C PRO A 70 3.47 14.07 9.11
N LEU A 71 3.72 13.95 7.79
CA LEU A 71 3.48 12.71 7.06
C LEU A 71 4.43 11.59 7.51
N THR A 72 5.71 11.89 7.74
CA THR A 72 6.67 10.92 8.32
C THR A 72 6.16 10.36 9.65
N LYS A 73 5.67 11.22 10.55
CA LYS A 73 5.13 10.77 11.85
C LYS A 73 3.92 9.86 11.69
N ILE A 74 2.99 10.20 10.79
CA ILE A 74 1.80 9.38 10.54
C ILE A 74 2.20 8.03 9.95
N ILE A 75 3.08 8.01 8.95
CA ILE A 75 3.52 6.77 8.30
C ILE A 75 4.27 5.88 9.30
N ASN A 76 5.19 6.43 10.08
CA ASN A 76 5.92 5.67 11.10
C ASN A 76 4.98 5.13 12.18
N SER A 77 3.98 5.93 12.60
CA SER A 77 2.96 5.45 13.54
C SER A 77 2.17 4.28 12.96
N SER A 78 1.85 4.30 11.65
CA SER A 78 1.18 3.19 10.99
C SER A 78 2.02 1.91 10.93
N ILE A 79 3.33 2.05 10.75
CA ILE A 79 4.27 0.92 10.77
C ILE A 79 4.37 0.35 12.18
N ASP A 80 4.62 1.21 13.18
CA ASP A 80 4.83 0.81 14.57
C ASP A 80 3.57 0.15 15.18
N LEU A 81 2.39 0.68 14.85
CA LEU A 81 1.10 0.18 15.36
C LEU A 81 0.47 -0.89 14.48
N THR A 82 1.08 -1.21 13.32
CA THR A 82 0.50 -2.10 12.30
C THR A 82 -0.92 -1.71 11.88
N MET A 83 -1.22 -0.40 11.88
CA MET A 83 -2.57 0.12 11.65
C MET A 83 -2.56 1.28 10.66
N PHE A 84 -3.40 1.19 9.63
CA PHE A 84 -3.53 2.23 8.61
C PHE A 84 -4.83 3.03 8.79
N PRO A 85 -4.80 4.35 8.56
CA PRO A 85 -5.99 5.19 8.63
C PRO A 85 -7.08 4.70 7.68
N GLU A 86 -8.32 4.62 8.15
CA GLU A 86 -9.44 4.17 7.31
C GLU A 86 -9.66 5.07 6.10
N ALA A 87 -9.39 6.37 6.26
CA ALA A 87 -9.45 7.35 5.18
C ALA A 87 -8.51 7.04 4.01
N TRP A 88 -7.41 6.31 4.23
CA TRP A 88 -6.47 5.91 3.17
C TRP A 88 -6.96 4.72 2.35
N LYS A 89 -7.94 3.96 2.87
CA LYS A 89 -8.54 2.82 2.17
C LYS A 89 -9.67 3.24 1.22
N ILE A 90 -10.06 4.52 1.24
CA ILE A 90 -11.12 5.07 0.40
C ILE A 90 -10.53 5.47 -0.95
N SER A 91 -11.10 4.96 -2.05
CA SER A 91 -10.71 5.31 -3.41
C SER A 91 -11.88 5.88 -4.22
N ARG A 92 -11.56 6.71 -5.22
CA ARG A 92 -12.53 7.18 -6.21
C ARG A 92 -12.50 6.26 -7.41
N ILE A 93 -13.61 5.60 -7.69
CA ILE A 93 -13.79 4.77 -8.89
C ILE A 93 -14.42 5.63 -9.98
N SER A 94 -13.82 5.64 -11.17
CA SER A 94 -14.38 6.31 -12.34
C SER A 94 -14.06 5.47 -13.58
N PRO A 95 -15.07 4.95 -14.30
CA PRO A 95 -14.85 4.24 -15.55
C PRO A 95 -14.17 5.16 -16.56
N ILE A 96 -13.10 4.68 -17.20
CA ILE A 96 -12.41 5.39 -18.28
C ILE A 96 -12.53 4.53 -19.53
N PRO A 97 -13.24 4.99 -20.57
CA PRO A 97 -13.32 4.28 -21.84
C PRO A 97 -11.92 4.13 -22.44
N LYS A 98 -11.55 2.89 -22.82
CA LYS A 98 -10.27 2.64 -23.49
C LYS A 98 -10.25 3.18 -24.93
N ASN A 99 -11.42 3.14 -25.59
CA ASN A 99 -11.65 3.65 -26.92
C ASN A 99 -12.79 4.67 -26.89
N GLU A 100 -12.73 5.70 -27.73
CA GLU A 100 -13.80 6.70 -27.87
C GLU A 100 -15.09 6.11 -28.47
N ILE A 101 -14.95 5.00 -29.19
CA ILE A 101 -16.04 4.31 -29.89
C ILE A 101 -16.04 2.84 -29.41
N PRO A 102 -17.17 2.31 -28.93
CA PRO A 102 -17.31 0.88 -28.69
C PRO A 102 -17.09 0.14 -30.03
N MET A 103 -16.13 -0.79 -30.07
CA MET A 103 -16.08 -1.75 -31.17
C MET A 103 -17.41 -2.52 -31.14
N LYS A 104 -18.10 -2.58 -32.29
CA LYS A 104 -19.42 -3.22 -32.42
C LYS A 104 -19.36 -4.65 -31.88
N ASP A 105 -20.50 -5.11 -31.36
CA ASP A 105 -20.70 -6.40 -30.67
C ASP A 105 -20.54 -7.65 -31.57
N GLU A 106 -19.63 -7.65 -32.55
CA GLU A 106 -19.45 -8.76 -33.50
C GLU A 106 -18.49 -9.86 -32.97
N ASP A 107 -17.93 -9.72 -31.76
CA ASP A 107 -16.96 -10.67 -31.16
C ASP A 107 -17.39 -11.26 -29.79
N LEU A 108 -18.70 -11.40 -29.52
CA LEU A 108 -19.23 -12.17 -28.37
C LEU A 108 -19.87 -13.49 -28.80
#